data_AF-A0A287BFZ7-F1
#
_entry.id   AF-A0A287BFZ7-F1
#
_cell.length_a   1.000
_cell.length_b   1.000
_cell.length_c   1.000
_cell.angle_alpha   90.00
_cell.angle_beta   90.00
_cell.angle_gamma   90.00
#
_symmetry.space_group_name_H-M   'P 1'
#
loop_
_entity.id
_entity.type
_entity.pdbx_description
1 polymer ?
#
loop_
_entity_poly.entity_id
_entity_poly.type
_entity_poly.pdbx_seq_one_letter_code
_entity_poly.pdbx_strand_id
1 'polypeptide(L)'
;MVYLQDTAMETWSVDQVCSWLVEKNLGELVHRFQEEEVSGAALLALNDRMVQQLVKKIGHQAVLMDLIKKYKQKSQELKSPESPSERARFTQEEAAPEDKESSSPAHHGEQMPSFYPAENLDNRLIDQRVLKQRRNVKHIVARNKALQWTKSYVLPEFPYDVKCLLAEQKCPDHSMRIRIIEFLQADMTKYLEGSLYPTTQQYNDVVNALLQAHPFLDEDGCGFFLWKRALKDRFKYVRRPIEDDEQVMRNKCKFGHRRGQTRKSLADIRFDDIKTVQIKEEAVCLDSKVDEHINWFQQEYEKTEKDWREIDKRMSQTLEIRRKLISSRTPLKDVLKMFPFLKCPYQLFREFHLLTGTDIYKKTRHILEFYSENILASFSLVDNPINVALQEKMKQHTDEDVLKYMKMTATCLLLPDVFGEDPSLFVIVNDKVQVSTPVLEVKNPFNMDICEFSLYLEKERLTKVDDCVTALAALIAAFHVFGIKCPKQLSQTLNFLETLIFDMHSPYFSSMQAKEKEVGFQHPLT
;
A
#
# COMPACT_ATOMS: atom_id res chain seq x y z
N MET A 1 -16.37 -33.84 27.91
CA MET A 1 -16.22 -32.37 27.86
C MET A 1 -17.03 -31.83 29.01
N VAL A 2 -16.40 -31.08 29.92
CA VAL A 2 -17.12 -30.42 31.02
C VAL A 2 -17.60 -29.06 30.49
N TYR A 3 -18.89 -28.75 30.66
CA TYR A 3 -19.43 -27.45 30.28
C TYR A 3 -18.91 -26.38 31.25
N LEU A 4 -18.22 -25.36 30.73
CA LEU A 4 -17.64 -24.22 31.50
C LEU A 4 -18.71 -23.20 31.96
N GLN A 5 -19.91 -23.66 32.32
CA GLN A 5 -21.08 -22.77 32.42
C GLN A 5 -21.39 -22.23 33.82
N ASP A 6 -20.87 -22.84 34.90
CA ASP A 6 -21.22 -22.47 36.30
C ASP A 6 -20.03 -22.05 37.18
N THR A 7 -18.91 -21.59 36.59
CA THR A 7 -17.80 -20.99 37.37
C THR A 7 -17.56 -19.54 36.95
N ALA A 8 -17.50 -18.65 37.93
CA ALA A 8 -17.18 -17.24 37.74
C ALA A 8 -15.77 -17.09 37.13
N MET A 9 -15.62 -16.23 36.12
CA MET A 9 -14.35 -16.05 35.41
C MET A 9 -13.27 -15.49 36.36
N GLU A 10 -13.67 -14.81 37.43
CA GLU A 10 -12.83 -14.40 38.55
C GLU A 10 -12.04 -15.56 39.19
N THR A 11 -12.53 -16.81 39.15
CA THR A 11 -11.89 -17.97 39.79
C THR A 11 -11.21 -18.94 38.81
N TRP A 12 -11.13 -18.61 37.53
CA TRP A 12 -10.59 -19.53 36.52
C TRP A 12 -9.06 -19.68 36.60
N SER A 13 -8.60 -20.93 36.48
CA SER A 13 -7.18 -21.26 36.26
C SER A 13 -6.70 -20.84 34.87
N VAL A 14 -5.38 -20.81 34.67
CA VAL A 14 -4.75 -20.50 33.37
C VAL A 14 -5.24 -21.46 32.27
N ASP A 15 -5.41 -22.76 32.59
CA ASP A 15 -5.93 -23.75 31.63
C ASP A 15 -7.39 -23.51 31.24
N GLN A 16 -8.22 -23.01 32.17
CA GLN A 16 -9.61 -22.63 31.89
C GLN A 16 -9.67 -21.37 31.01
N VAL A 17 -8.82 -20.37 31.27
CA VAL A 17 -8.65 -19.20 30.40
C VAL A 17 -8.17 -19.62 29.00
N CYS A 18 -7.18 -20.50 28.90
CA CYS A 18 -6.69 -21.01 27.63
C CYS A 18 -7.77 -21.78 26.85
N SER A 19 -8.55 -22.62 27.53
CA SER A 19 -9.68 -23.35 26.94
C SER A 19 -10.75 -22.39 26.39
N TRP A 20 -11.07 -21.33 27.14
CA TRP A 20 -11.99 -20.29 26.71
C TRP A 20 -11.45 -19.47 25.53
N LEU A 21 -10.15 -19.15 25.49
CA LEU A 21 -9.52 -18.48 24.34
C LEU A 21 -9.68 -19.32 23.05
N VAL A 22 -9.50 -20.65 23.13
CA VAL A 22 -9.77 -21.54 21.99
C VAL A 22 -11.24 -21.48 21.58
N GLU A 23 -12.18 -21.55 22.53
CA GLU A 23 -13.62 -21.47 22.27
C GLU A 23 -14.03 -20.15 21.59
N LYS A 24 -13.40 -19.02 21.97
CA LYS A 24 -13.67 -17.69 21.39
C LYS A 24 -12.87 -17.38 20.12
N ASN A 25 -12.30 -18.39 19.46
CA ASN A 25 -11.47 -18.27 18.26
C ASN A 25 -10.17 -17.43 18.44
N LEU A 26 -9.73 -17.25 19.69
CA LEU A 26 -8.48 -16.60 20.07
C LEU A 26 -7.37 -17.62 20.40
N GLY A 27 -7.46 -18.85 19.86
CA GLY A 27 -6.54 -19.96 20.16
C GLY A 27 -5.05 -19.68 19.88
N GLU A 28 -4.73 -18.73 18.99
CA GLU A 28 -3.35 -18.27 18.79
C GLU A 28 -2.73 -17.57 20.01
N LEU A 29 -3.56 -17.08 20.95
CA LEU A 29 -3.10 -16.38 22.16
C LEU A 29 -2.73 -17.34 23.30
N VAL A 30 -3.16 -18.61 23.23
CA VAL A 30 -3.00 -19.61 24.29
C VAL A 30 -1.56 -19.70 24.79
N HIS A 31 -0.58 -19.83 23.88
CA HIS A 31 0.83 -19.92 24.24
C HIS A 31 1.29 -18.72 25.08
N ARG A 32 0.93 -17.49 24.68
CA ARG A 32 1.30 -16.26 25.38
C ARG A 32 0.58 -16.11 26.72
N PHE A 33 -0.67 -16.55 26.83
CA PHE A 33 -1.44 -16.49 28.07
C PHE A 33 -0.99 -17.58 29.07
N GLN A 34 -0.44 -18.68 28.58
CA GLN A 34 0.18 -19.73 29.38
C GLN A 34 1.60 -19.35 29.85
N GLU A 35 2.42 -18.75 28.98
CA GLU A 35 3.75 -18.21 29.33
C GLU A 35 3.69 -17.11 30.39
N GLU A 36 2.69 -16.23 30.32
CA GLU A 36 2.54 -15.06 31.19
C GLU A 36 1.55 -15.34 32.36
N GLU A 37 1.26 -16.63 32.63
CA GLU A 37 0.43 -17.17 33.72
C GLU A 37 -0.92 -16.44 33.95
N VAL A 38 -1.62 -16.10 32.86
CA VAL A 38 -2.82 -15.25 32.92
C VAL A 38 -4.03 -16.02 33.43
N SER A 39 -4.25 -15.97 34.75
CA SER A 39 -5.46 -16.46 35.42
C SER A 39 -6.70 -15.63 35.07
N GLY A 40 -7.90 -16.13 35.39
CA GLY A 40 -9.15 -15.43 35.11
C GLY A 40 -9.31 -14.08 35.81
N ALA A 41 -8.79 -13.95 37.04
CA ALA A 41 -8.69 -12.68 37.73
C ALA A 41 -7.75 -11.69 37.00
N ALA A 42 -6.59 -12.16 36.53
CA ALA A 42 -5.65 -11.34 35.77
C ALA A 42 -6.23 -10.92 34.41
N LEU A 43 -6.92 -11.83 33.70
CA LEU A 43 -7.65 -11.57 32.46
C LEU A 43 -8.67 -10.44 32.63
N LEU A 44 -9.46 -10.47 33.71
CA LEU A 44 -10.43 -9.41 34.02
C LEU A 44 -9.76 -8.09 34.45
N ALA A 45 -8.51 -8.10 34.92
CA ALA A 45 -7.76 -6.91 35.29
C ALA A 45 -7.02 -6.23 34.12
N LEU A 46 -6.96 -6.87 32.94
CA LEU A 46 -6.28 -6.30 31.77
C LEU A 46 -6.91 -4.95 31.34
N ASN A 47 -6.05 -3.96 31.12
CA ASN A 47 -6.37 -2.69 30.47
C ASN A 47 -5.79 -2.62 29.06
N ASP A 48 -6.18 -1.62 28.27
CA ASP A 48 -5.80 -1.48 26.86
C ASP A 48 -4.28 -1.53 26.63
N ARG A 49 -3.48 -0.91 27.52
CA ARG A 49 -2.01 -0.90 27.41
C ARG A 49 -1.41 -2.29 27.67
N MET A 50 -1.94 -3.04 28.63
CA MET A 50 -1.50 -4.42 28.91
C MET A 50 -1.90 -5.35 27.76
N VAL A 51 -3.11 -5.21 27.21
CA VAL A 51 -3.55 -6.00 26.05
C VAL A 51 -2.71 -5.70 24.80
N GLN A 52 -2.28 -4.46 24.59
CA GLN A 52 -1.37 -4.10 23.49
C GLN A 52 0.00 -4.78 23.60
N GLN A 53 0.52 -4.98 24.81
CA GLN A 53 1.80 -5.69 25.04
C GLN A 53 1.65 -7.21 24.94
N LEU A 54 0.55 -7.76 25.47
CA LEU A 54 0.29 -9.20 25.51
C LEU A 54 -0.13 -9.77 24.14
N VAL A 55 -0.91 -9.01 23.38
CA VAL A 55 -1.54 -9.44 22.12
C VAL A 55 -1.07 -8.59 20.94
N LYS A 56 -0.26 -9.16 20.04
CA LYS A 56 0.34 -8.41 18.90
C LYS A 56 -0.63 -8.07 17.76
N LYS A 57 -1.74 -8.80 17.62
CA LYS A 57 -2.74 -8.58 16.54
C LYS A 57 -3.85 -7.63 17.02
N ILE A 58 -3.94 -6.43 16.44
CA ILE A 58 -4.95 -5.40 16.80
C ILE A 58 -6.39 -5.95 16.78
N GLY A 59 -6.73 -6.77 15.79
CA GLY A 59 -8.05 -7.42 15.74
C GLY A 59 -8.33 -8.35 16.93
N HIS A 60 -7.30 -9.06 17.43
CA HIS A 60 -7.44 -9.91 18.62
C HIS A 60 -7.47 -9.07 19.91
N GLN A 61 -6.76 -7.93 19.98
CA GLN A 61 -6.86 -6.97 21.10
C GLN A 61 -8.31 -6.49 21.26
N ALA A 62 -8.94 -6.04 20.17
CA ALA A 62 -10.31 -5.54 20.18
C ALA A 62 -11.33 -6.61 20.56
N VAL A 63 -11.23 -7.82 19.99
CA VAL A 63 -12.11 -8.95 20.32
C VAL A 63 -11.95 -9.39 21.78
N LEU A 64 -10.72 -9.45 22.29
CA LEU A 64 -10.46 -9.80 23.69
C LEU A 64 -11.06 -8.77 24.66
N MET A 65 -10.86 -7.47 24.40
CA MET A 65 -11.42 -6.39 25.23
C MET A 65 -12.95 -6.35 25.19
N ASP A 66 -13.57 -6.58 24.03
CA ASP A 66 -15.02 -6.70 23.89
C ASP A 66 -15.57 -7.90 24.68
N LEU A 67 -14.91 -9.05 24.63
CA LEU A 67 -15.30 -10.24 25.40
C LEU A 67 -15.18 -10.02 26.92
N ILE A 68 -14.08 -9.40 27.39
CA ILE A 68 -13.89 -9.03 28.81
C ILE A 68 -14.97 -8.04 29.25
N LYS A 69 -15.27 -7.03 28.42
CA LYS A 69 -16.30 -6.02 28.70
C LYS A 69 -17.70 -6.65 28.79
N LYS A 70 -18.06 -7.50 27.83
CA LYS A 70 -19.33 -8.25 27.83
C LYS A 70 -19.46 -9.17 29.04
N TYR A 71 -18.37 -9.81 29.47
CA TYR A 71 -18.39 -10.62 30.69
C TYR A 71 -18.67 -9.75 31.93
N LYS A 72 -17.96 -8.61 32.08
CA LYS A 72 -18.17 -7.66 33.20
C LYS A 72 -19.59 -7.10 33.23
N GLN A 73 -20.17 -6.77 32.06
CA GLN A 73 -21.56 -6.30 31.97
C GLN A 73 -22.54 -7.38 32.42
N LYS A 74 -22.40 -8.61 31.91
CA LYS A 74 -23.24 -9.74 32.31
C LYS A 74 -23.10 -10.08 33.80
N SER A 75 -21.90 -9.98 34.37
CA SER A 75 -21.67 -10.24 35.80
C SER A 75 -22.18 -9.10 36.71
N GLN A 76 -22.42 -7.90 36.17
CA GLN A 76 -23.10 -6.81 36.88
C GLN A 76 -24.62 -6.99 36.88
N GLU A 77 -25.23 -7.38 35.76
CA GLU A 77 -26.68 -7.69 35.68
C GLU A 77 -27.08 -8.84 36.63
N LEU A 78 -26.20 -9.84 36.81
CA LEU A 78 -26.40 -10.95 37.76
C LEU A 78 -26.18 -10.60 39.24
N LYS A 79 -25.67 -9.40 39.57
CA LYS A 79 -25.35 -8.98 40.96
C LYS A 79 -26.41 -8.06 41.59
N SER A 80 -27.53 -7.79 40.91
CA SER A 80 -28.64 -6.97 41.42
C SER A 80 -29.95 -7.77 41.59
N PRO A 81 -30.29 -8.22 42.82
CA PRO A 81 -31.63 -8.68 43.17
C PRO A 81 -32.57 -7.52 43.58
N GLU A 82 -33.87 -7.81 43.59
CA GLU A 82 -35.03 -6.90 43.75
C GLU A 82 -34.99 -5.96 44.98
N SER A 83 -35.61 -4.77 44.95
CA SER A 83 -37.07 -4.62 45.12
C SER A 83 -37.56 -3.16 44.95
N PRO A 84 -38.88 -2.90 44.83
CA PRO A 84 -39.42 -1.63 44.36
C PRO A 84 -40.05 -0.76 45.47
N SER A 85 -39.93 0.58 45.35
CA SER A 85 -40.97 1.55 45.74
C SER A 85 -40.60 3.01 45.44
N GLU A 86 -41.63 3.80 45.13
CA GLU A 86 -41.68 5.27 45.11
C GLU A 86 -40.74 6.03 44.13
N ARG A 87 -41.18 7.12 43.48
CA ARG A 87 -42.42 7.90 43.65
C ARG A 87 -42.97 8.34 42.29
N ALA A 88 -44.25 8.05 42.04
CA ALA A 88 -44.97 8.63 40.91
C ALA A 88 -45.06 10.16 41.03
N ARG A 89 -45.11 10.85 39.90
CA ARG A 89 -45.37 12.29 39.85
C ARG A 89 -46.80 12.58 40.32
N PHE A 90 -46.97 13.61 41.12
CA PHE A 90 -48.29 14.17 41.42
C PHE A 90 -48.84 14.90 40.16
N THR A 91 -50.08 14.55 39.80
CA THR A 91 -51.25 15.41 39.47
C THR A 91 -50.98 16.70 38.67
N GLN A 92 -51.62 16.98 37.53
CA GLN A 92 -53.06 17.21 37.30
C GLN A 92 -53.44 16.93 35.82
N GLU A 93 -54.55 16.25 35.50
CA GLU A 93 -55.94 16.75 35.36
C GLU A 93 -56.06 17.82 34.24
N GLU A 94 -57.04 17.82 33.33
CA GLU A 94 -58.32 17.10 33.12
C GLU A 94 -58.67 17.22 31.60
N ALA A 95 -59.64 16.58 30.94
CA ALA A 95 -60.76 15.71 31.29
C ALA A 95 -61.09 14.73 30.12
N ALA A 96 -62.07 13.84 30.30
CA ALA A 96 -62.56 12.84 29.33
C ALA A 96 -64.09 13.02 29.08
N PRO A 97 -64.93 12.04 28.64
CA PRO A 97 -64.70 10.74 27.96
C PRO A 97 -65.72 10.43 26.79
N GLU A 98 -65.69 9.17 26.33
CA GLU A 98 -66.76 8.34 25.68
C GLU A 98 -66.93 8.41 24.13
N ASP A 99 -67.29 7.33 23.40
CA ASP A 99 -67.61 5.92 23.77
C ASP A 99 -67.26 4.88 22.65
N LYS A 100 -67.62 3.60 22.89
CA LYS A 100 -67.47 2.33 22.12
C LYS A 100 -68.11 2.33 20.69
N GLU A 101 -68.08 1.27 19.83
CA GLU A 101 -67.86 -0.19 20.00
C GLU A 101 -67.42 -0.94 18.70
N SER A 102 -67.30 -2.27 18.78
CA SER A 102 -66.74 -3.26 17.82
C SER A 102 -67.56 -3.54 16.53
N SER A 103 -67.04 -4.20 15.45
CA SER A 103 -66.89 -5.68 15.34
C SER A 103 -66.25 -6.15 13.99
N SER A 104 -65.83 -7.44 13.89
CA SER A 104 -65.34 -8.17 12.67
C SER A 104 -66.16 -9.47 12.48
N PRO A 105 -65.81 -10.55 11.69
CA PRO A 105 -64.82 -10.79 10.59
C PRO A 105 -65.38 -11.64 9.38
N ALA A 106 -64.52 -12.08 8.41
CA ALA A 106 -64.36 -13.50 7.93
C ALA A 106 -64.03 -13.80 6.42
N HIS A 107 -62.92 -14.54 6.21
CA HIS A 107 -62.66 -15.74 5.34
C HIS A 107 -62.59 -15.86 3.77
N HIS A 108 -61.59 -16.66 3.35
CA HIS A 108 -61.46 -17.65 2.23
C HIS A 108 -60.91 -17.30 0.82
N GLY A 109 -60.10 -18.23 0.27
CA GLY A 109 -59.67 -18.34 -1.14
C GLY A 109 -58.36 -19.15 -1.38
N GLU A 110 -58.42 -20.32 -2.01
CA GLU A 110 -57.25 -21.17 -2.41
C GLU A 110 -56.95 -21.09 -3.92
N GLN A 111 -55.73 -21.46 -4.38
CA GLN A 111 -55.50 -22.30 -5.58
C GLN A 111 -54.02 -22.69 -5.84
N MET A 112 -53.83 -23.86 -6.48
CA MET A 112 -52.58 -24.47 -7.02
C MET A 112 -52.71 -24.54 -8.58
N PRO A 113 -51.75 -25.01 -9.45
CA PRO A 113 -51.11 -26.35 -9.38
C PRO A 113 -49.76 -26.64 -10.15
N SER A 114 -49.28 -27.90 -10.01
CA SER A 114 -48.63 -28.79 -11.03
C SER A 114 -47.25 -28.49 -11.66
N PHE A 115 -46.31 -29.46 -11.61
CA PHE A 115 -45.96 -30.43 -12.70
C PHE A 115 -44.85 -31.44 -12.29
N TYR A 116 -44.87 -32.64 -12.88
CA TYR A 116 -43.93 -33.80 -12.71
C TYR A 116 -43.38 -34.21 -14.13
N PRO A 117 -42.53 -35.26 -14.32
CA PRO A 117 -41.07 -35.20 -14.24
C PRO A 117 -40.36 -35.75 -15.52
N ALA A 118 -39.02 -35.88 -15.50
CA ALA A 118 -38.27 -36.75 -16.42
C ALA A 118 -36.99 -37.30 -15.74
N GLU A 119 -36.51 -38.47 -16.19
CA GLU A 119 -35.69 -39.40 -15.39
C GLU A 119 -34.45 -39.92 -16.17
N ASN A 120 -33.44 -40.45 -15.45
CA ASN A 120 -32.35 -41.37 -15.93
C ASN A 120 -31.29 -40.78 -16.92
N LEU A 121 -30.05 -41.27 -17.10
CA LEU A 121 -29.07 -42.19 -16.43
C LEU A 121 -27.65 -41.79 -16.96
N ASP A 122 -26.44 -42.19 -16.51
CA ASP A 122 -25.97 -43.08 -15.43
C ASP A 122 -24.54 -42.67 -14.93
N ASN A 123 -24.03 -43.38 -13.93
CA ASN A 123 -22.67 -43.48 -13.38
C ASN A 123 -21.44 -43.36 -14.32
N ARG A 124 -20.33 -42.85 -13.75
CA ARG A 124 -19.11 -43.67 -13.57
C ARG A 124 -18.27 -43.23 -12.36
N LEU A 125 -18.02 -44.19 -11.46
CA LEU A 125 -17.20 -44.08 -10.26
C LEU A 125 -15.69 -44.19 -10.60
N ILE A 126 -14.81 -43.66 -9.74
CA ILE A 126 -13.58 -44.33 -9.25
C ILE A 126 -13.00 -43.61 -8.01
N ASP A 127 -12.68 -44.44 -7.01
CA ASP A 127 -11.92 -44.28 -5.75
C ASP A 127 -11.83 -42.95 -4.97
N GLN A 128 -12.51 -42.96 -3.82
CA GLN A 128 -12.08 -42.27 -2.60
C GLN A 128 -11.09 -43.15 -1.80
N ARG A 129 -9.78 -42.84 -1.79
CA ARG A 129 -8.89 -43.37 -0.74
C ARG A 129 -7.55 -42.65 -0.47
N VAL A 130 -7.57 -41.36 -0.08
CA VAL A 130 -6.62 -40.80 0.91
C VAL A 130 -7.30 -39.71 1.75
N LEU A 131 -8.04 -40.11 2.79
CA LEU A 131 -8.55 -39.18 3.81
C LEU A 131 -7.47 -38.91 4.85
N LYS A 132 -6.64 -37.87 4.63
CA LYS A 132 -5.95 -37.19 5.73
C LYS A 132 -6.78 -35.99 6.15
N GLN A 133 -7.37 -36.06 7.34
CA GLN A 133 -8.21 -35.00 7.90
C GLN A 133 -7.45 -33.68 8.00
N ARG A 134 -7.91 -32.67 7.23
CA ARG A 134 -7.80 -31.27 7.60
C ARG A 134 -9.21 -30.73 7.78
N ARG A 135 -9.48 -30.08 8.92
CA ARG A 135 -10.80 -29.56 9.28
C ARG A 135 -11.15 -28.40 8.34
N ASN A 136 -12.15 -28.59 7.50
CA ASN A 136 -12.85 -27.49 6.83
C ASN A 136 -13.76 -26.79 7.84
N VAL A 137 -13.46 -25.55 8.21
CA VAL A 137 -14.50 -24.63 8.69
C VAL A 137 -15.22 -24.13 7.44
N LYS A 138 -16.40 -24.70 7.16
CA LYS A 138 -17.25 -24.24 6.06
C LYS A 138 -17.78 -22.85 6.41
N HIS A 139 -17.32 -21.80 5.73
CA HIS A 139 -18.01 -20.51 5.75
C HIS A 139 -19.35 -20.65 5.02
N ILE A 140 -20.43 -20.80 5.79
CA ILE A 140 -21.79 -20.70 5.24
C ILE A 140 -22.05 -19.21 4.96
N VAL A 141 -21.78 -18.78 3.73
CA VAL A 141 -22.24 -17.48 3.24
C VAL A 141 -23.75 -17.60 3.03
N ALA A 142 -24.53 -17.03 3.96
CA ALA A 142 -25.97 -16.95 3.84
C ALA A 142 -26.35 -16.14 2.59
N ARG A 143 -26.99 -16.80 1.62
CA ARG A 143 -27.33 -16.23 0.31
C ARG A 143 -28.57 -15.34 0.42
N ASN A 144 -28.40 -14.15 1.00
CA ASN A 144 -29.45 -13.14 1.08
C ASN A 144 -29.86 -12.68 -0.33
N LYS A 145 -31.16 -12.45 -0.55
CA LYS A 145 -31.66 -11.82 -1.78
C LYS A 145 -31.12 -10.40 -1.84
N ALA A 146 -30.50 -10.03 -2.96
CA ALA A 146 -29.93 -8.69 -3.13
C ALA A 146 -31.01 -7.64 -3.37
N LEU A 147 -30.72 -6.41 -2.96
CA LEU A 147 -31.52 -5.23 -3.26
C LEU A 147 -31.09 -4.65 -4.62
N GLN A 148 -32.04 -4.06 -5.36
CA GLN A 148 -31.75 -3.39 -6.62
C GLN A 148 -31.00 -2.07 -6.38
N TRP A 149 -29.97 -1.79 -7.19
CA TRP A 149 -29.21 -0.53 -7.13
C TRP A 149 -30.01 0.62 -7.76
N THR A 150 -30.53 1.53 -6.93
CA THR A 150 -31.15 2.78 -7.39
C THR A 150 -30.10 3.77 -7.89
N LYS A 151 -30.44 4.64 -8.84
CA LYS A 151 -29.52 5.68 -9.37
C LYS A 151 -29.03 6.68 -8.31
N SER A 152 -29.73 6.78 -7.19
CA SER A 152 -29.34 7.52 -6.00
C SER A 152 -29.03 6.53 -4.88
N TYR A 153 -27.75 6.36 -4.56
CA TYR A 153 -27.33 5.61 -3.39
C TYR A 153 -27.66 6.39 -2.12
N VAL A 154 -28.17 5.70 -1.10
CA VAL A 154 -28.50 6.28 0.21
C VAL A 154 -27.45 5.78 1.22
N LEU A 155 -26.86 6.69 1.98
CA LEU A 155 -25.85 6.34 2.98
C LEU A 155 -26.42 5.39 4.05
N PRO A 156 -25.63 4.42 4.55
CA PRO A 156 -26.05 3.56 5.62
C PRO A 156 -26.17 4.33 6.93
N GLU A 157 -26.94 3.78 7.87
CA GLU A 157 -26.94 4.30 9.22
C GLU A 157 -25.58 4.04 9.89
N PHE A 158 -24.79 5.10 10.04
CA PHE A 158 -23.48 5.03 10.69
C PHE A 158 -23.62 4.79 12.21
N PRO A 159 -22.61 4.16 12.84
CA PRO A 159 -22.57 3.99 14.30
C PRO A 159 -22.46 5.36 15.01
N TYR A 160 -22.89 5.42 16.27
CA TYR A 160 -23.06 6.66 17.02
C TYR A 160 -21.81 7.58 17.04
N ASP A 161 -20.63 7.02 17.24
CA ASP A 161 -19.37 7.76 17.27
C ASP A 161 -18.94 8.31 15.90
N VAL A 162 -19.29 7.64 14.80
CA VAL A 162 -19.16 8.21 13.44
C VAL A 162 -20.21 9.32 13.24
N LYS A 163 -21.47 9.11 13.67
CA LYS A 163 -22.52 10.15 13.60
C LYS A 163 -22.13 11.42 14.37
N CYS A 164 -21.56 11.29 15.58
CA CYS A 164 -21.06 12.42 16.36
C CYS A 164 -19.97 13.18 15.60
N LEU A 165 -18.94 12.48 15.10
CA LEU A 165 -17.86 13.14 14.36
C LEU A 165 -18.35 13.83 13.07
N LEU A 166 -19.29 13.20 12.34
CA LEU A 166 -19.88 13.78 11.13
C LEU A 166 -20.79 14.99 11.44
N ALA A 167 -21.47 14.99 12.59
CA ALA A 167 -22.27 16.13 13.06
C ALA A 167 -21.40 17.29 13.58
N GLU A 168 -20.26 16.97 14.22
CA GLU A 168 -19.26 17.95 14.70
C GLU A 168 -18.40 18.53 13.57
N GLN A 169 -18.52 18.03 12.33
CA GLN A 169 -17.75 18.45 11.14
C GLN A 169 -16.23 18.43 11.34
N LYS A 170 -15.73 17.53 12.18
CA LYS A 170 -14.29 17.37 12.44
C LYS A 170 -13.67 16.46 11.40
N CYS A 171 -12.54 16.89 10.80
CA CYS A 171 -11.78 16.06 9.87
C CYS A 171 -11.44 14.70 10.52
N PRO A 172 -11.89 13.57 9.95
CA PRO A 172 -11.73 12.25 10.57
C PRO A 172 -10.25 11.85 10.64
N ASP A 173 -9.82 11.26 11.75
CA ASP A 173 -8.48 10.67 11.84
C ASP A 173 -8.32 9.40 10.98
N HIS A 174 -7.17 8.73 11.03
CA HIS A 174 -6.96 7.51 10.25
C HIS A 174 -7.91 6.37 10.65
N SER A 175 -8.22 6.22 11.94
CA SER A 175 -9.10 5.19 12.48
C SER A 175 -10.55 5.42 12.03
N MET A 176 -11.03 6.66 12.14
CA MET A 176 -12.39 7.01 11.75
C MET A 176 -12.60 6.95 10.23
N ARG A 177 -11.59 7.35 9.43
CA ARG A 177 -11.62 7.14 7.97
C ARG A 177 -11.74 5.66 7.61
N ILE A 178 -11.01 4.77 8.27
CA ILE A 178 -11.16 3.31 8.10
C ILE A 178 -12.60 2.92 8.43
N ARG A 179 -13.11 3.30 9.60
CA ARG A 179 -14.42 2.87 10.09
C ARG A 179 -15.57 3.31 9.18
N ILE A 180 -15.56 4.54 8.67
CA ILE A 180 -16.51 5.01 7.64
C ILE A 180 -16.47 4.09 6.40
N ILE A 181 -15.27 3.78 5.89
CA ILE A 181 -15.07 2.88 4.75
C ILE A 181 -15.54 1.45 5.04
N GLU A 182 -15.38 0.93 6.26
CA GLU A 182 -15.89 -0.40 6.64
C GLU A 182 -17.41 -0.47 6.56
N PHE A 183 -18.12 0.54 7.07
CA PHE A 183 -19.58 0.60 7.03
C PHE A 183 -20.10 0.78 5.60
N LEU A 184 -19.48 1.65 4.79
CA LEU A 184 -19.82 1.79 3.36
C LEU A 184 -19.60 0.48 2.59
N GLN A 185 -18.47 -0.20 2.82
CA GLN A 185 -18.20 -1.49 2.18
C GLN A 185 -19.19 -2.59 2.61
N ALA A 186 -19.56 -2.63 3.90
CA ALA A 186 -20.52 -3.60 4.42
C ALA A 186 -21.93 -3.35 3.88
N ASP A 187 -22.32 -2.08 3.70
CA ASP A 187 -23.61 -1.74 3.11
C ASP A 187 -23.67 -2.06 1.61
N MET A 188 -22.63 -1.70 0.84
CA MET A 188 -22.56 -1.97 -0.60
C MET A 188 -22.80 -3.45 -0.95
N THR A 189 -22.38 -4.41 -0.11
CA THR A 189 -22.56 -5.85 -0.43
C THR A 189 -24.03 -6.29 -0.51
N LYS A 190 -24.97 -5.54 0.10
CA LYS A 190 -26.42 -5.78 0.00
C LYS A 190 -26.93 -5.74 -1.46
N TYR A 191 -26.21 -5.03 -2.33
CA TYR A 191 -26.62 -4.74 -3.71
C TYR A 191 -25.75 -5.44 -4.78
N LEU A 192 -24.81 -6.31 -4.39
CA LEU A 192 -23.85 -6.92 -5.31
C LEU A 192 -24.21 -8.35 -5.76
N GLU A 193 -25.39 -8.88 -5.41
CA GLU A 193 -25.84 -10.23 -5.80
C GLU A 193 -24.84 -11.36 -5.42
N GLY A 194 -24.12 -11.18 -4.31
CA GLY A 194 -23.06 -12.09 -3.86
C GLY A 194 -21.72 -11.88 -4.56
N SER A 195 -21.62 -10.96 -5.52
CA SER A 195 -20.34 -10.53 -6.08
C SER A 195 -19.53 -9.72 -5.07
N LEU A 196 -18.21 -9.87 -5.14
CA LEU A 196 -17.26 -9.06 -4.39
C LEU A 196 -16.62 -7.95 -5.25
N TYR A 197 -17.16 -7.67 -6.44
CA TYR A 197 -16.59 -6.74 -7.43
C TYR A 197 -17.58 -5.62 -7.80
N PRO A 198 -17.70 -4.56 -6.98
CA PRO A 198 -18.42 -3.36 -7.37
C PRO A 198 -17.87 -2.74 -8.65
N THR A 199 -18.76 -2.21 -9.47
CA THR A 199 -18.43 -1.45 -10.68
C THR A 199 -17.88 -0.06 -10.36
N THR A 200 -17.18 0.56 -11.32
CA THR A 200 -16.69 1.93 -11.18
C THR A 200 -17.82 2.92 -10.86
N GLN A 201 -19.02 2.72 -11.39
CA GLN A 201 -20.16 3.60 -11.12
C GLN A 201 -20.67 3.44 -9.69
N GLN A 202 -20.80 2.21 -9.18
CA GLN A 202 -21.20 1.98 -7.79
C GLN A 202 -20.22 2.62 -6.79
N TYR A 203 -18.91 2.62 -7.08
CA TYR A 203 -17.96 3.40 -6.27
C TYR A 203 -18.14 4.91 -6.40
N ASN A 204 -18.52 5.43 -7.57
CA ASN A 204 -18.79 6.86 -7.75
C ASN A 204 -20.03 7.28 -6.96
N ASP A 205 -21.14 6.54 -7.09
CA ASP A 205 -22.43 6.86 -6.48
C ASP A 205 -22.31 6.93 -4.95
N VAL A 206 -21.61 5.97 -4.34
CA VAL A 206 -21.39 5.91 -2.88
C VAL A 206 -20.54 7.06 -2.37
N VAL A 207 -19.45 7.40 -3.07
CA VAL A 207 -18.56 8.49 -2.66
C VAL A 207 -19.22 9.84 -2.91
N ASN A 208 -19.98 9.99 -4.00
CA ASN A 208 -20.79 11.19 -4.23
C ASN A 208 -21.83 11.36 -3.12
N ALA A 209 -22.56 10.31 -2.73
CA ALA A 209 -23.51 10.39 -1.61
C ALA A 209 -22.82 10.79 -0.30
N LEU A 210 -21.63 10.25 -0.01
CA LEU A 210 -20.84 10.61 1.17
C LEU A 210 -20.46 12.10 1.18
N LEU A 211 -19.93 12.62 0.07
CA LEU A 211 -19.47 14.01 -0.01
C LEU A 211 -20.62 15.01 -0.15
N GLN A 212 -21.75 14.63 -0.74
CA GLN A 212 -22.97 15.45 -0.75
C GLN A 212 -23.59 15.58 0.65
N ALA A 213 -23.56 14.52 1.46
CA ALA A 213 -24.02 14.58 2.84
C ALA A 213 -23.01 15.28 3.79
N HIS A 214 -21.72 15.18 3.50
CA HIS A 214 -20.63 15.70 4.34
C HIS A 214 -19.56 16.42 3.50
N PRO A 215 -19.83 17.65 3.01
CA PRO A 215 -18.91 18.38 2.12
C PRO A 215 -17.53 18.68 2.72
N PHE A 216 -17.43 18.81 4.04
CA PHE A 216 -16.15 19.01 4.75
C PHE A 216 -15.17 17.83 4.60
N LEU A 217 -15.64 16.66 4.12
CA LEU A 217 -14.77 15.53 3.78
C LEU A 217 -14.03 15.71 2.42
N ASP A 218 -14.22 16.85 1.75
CA ASP A 218 -13.60 17.27 0.49
C ASP A 218 -12.97 18.68 0.56
N GLU A 219 -12.51 19.11 1.75
CA GLU A 219 -11.89 20.43 1.98
C GLU A 219 -10.77 20.79 0.98
N ASP A 220 -9.92 19.83 0.60
CA ASP A 220 -8.83 20.01 -0.36
C ASP A 220 -9.24 19.79 -1.84
N GLY A 221 -10.53 19.59 -2.14
CA GLY A 221 -11.04 19.23 -3.48
C GLY A 221 -10.55 17.88 -4.03
N CYS A 222 -9.87 17.08 -3.21
CA CYS A 222 -9.27 15.79 -3.56
C CYS A 222 -9.96 14.58 -2.89
N GLY A 223 -10.93 14.84 -2.00
CA GLY A 223 -11.66 13.86 -1.21
C GLY A 223 -12.31 12.78 -2.06
N PHE A 224 -12.94 13.14 -3.19
CA PHE A 224 -13.57 12.14 -4.08
C PHE A 224 -12.61 11.02 -4.48
N PHE A 225 -11.37 11.35 -4.85
CA PHE A 225 -10.38 10.34 -5.23
C PHE A 225 -9.84 9.55 -4.04
N LEU A 226 -9.69 10.21 -2.88
CA LEU A 226 -9.21 9.58 -1.64
C LEU A 226 -10.22 8.55 -1.10
N TRP A 227 -11.48 8.94 -0.91
CA TRP A 227 -12.55 8.05 -0.44
C TRP A 227 -12.82 6.90 -1.42
N LYS A 228 -12.85 7.19 -2.73
CA LYS A 228 -12.96 6.16 -3.78
C LYS A 228 -11.80 5.17 -3.78
N ARG A 229 -10.57 5.63 -3.53
CA ARG A 229 -9.40 4.75 -3.41
C ARG A 229 -9.50 3.87 -2.16
N ALA A 230 -9.78 4.45 -1.01
CA ALA A 230 -9.91 3.72 0.25
C ALA A 230 -11.00 2.63 0.18
N LEU A 231 -12.15 2.94 -0.44
CA LEU A 231 -13.25 1.99 -0.65
C LEU A 231 -12.85 0.84 -1.60
N LYS A 232 -12.16 1.14 -2.70
CA LYS A 232 -11.60 0.12 -3.62
C LYS A 232 -10.55 -0.77 -2.93
N ASP A 233 -9.66 -0.19 -2.14
CA ASP A 233 -8.64 -0.92 -1.40
C ASP A 233 -9.26 -1.80 -0.30
N ARG A 234 -10.33 -1.35 0.38
CA ARG A 234 -11.09 -2.20 1.31
C ARG A 234 -11.65 -3.45 0.64
N PHE A 235 -12.36 -3.30 -0.49
CA PHE A 235 -12.87 -4.43 -1.27
C PHE A 235 -11.74 -5.34 -1.78
N LYS A 236 -10.57 -4.80 -2.12
CA LYS A 236 -9.36 -5.58 -2.47
C LYS A 236 -8.83 -6.40 -1.29
N TYR A 237 -8.83 -5.86 -0.07
CA TYR A 237 -8.42 -6.59 1.12
C TYR A 237 -9.41 -7.69 1.51
N VAL A 238 -10.73 -7.45 1.40
CA VAL A 238 -11.77 -8.48 1.62
C VAL A 238 -11.58 -9.68 0.68
N ARG A 239 -11.22 -9.46 -0.59
CA ARG A 239 -10.96 -10.54 -1.56
C ARG A 239 -9.61 -11.24 -1.40
N ARG A 240 -8.69 -10.70 -0.60
CA ARG A 240 -7.32 -11.24 -0.45
C ARG A 240 -7.31 -12.64 0.17
N PRO A 241 -7.96 -12.91 1.33
CA PRO A 241 -7.95 -14.23 1.98
C PRO A 241 -8.91 -15.27 1.36
N ILE A 242 -9.79 -14.88 0.42
CA ILE A 242 -10.82 -15.76 -0.13
C ILE A 242 -10.23 -16.69 -1.21
N GLU A 243 -10.30 -18.00 -1.01
CA GLU A 243 -9.70 -19.03 -1.89
C GLU A 243 -10.74 -19.99 -2.49
N ASP A 244 -11.99 -19.87 -2.07
CA ASP A 244 -13.12 -20.76 -2.37
C ASP A 244 -14.21 -20.11 -3.25
N ASP A 245 -14.31 -18.77 -3.29
CA ASP A 245 -15.21 -18.07 -4.22
C ASP A 245 -14.69 -18.14 -5.67
N GLU A 246 -15.52 -18.66 -6.59
CA GLU A 246 -15.13 -18.83 -7.99
C GLU A 246 -14.83 -17.52 -8.72
N GLN A 247 -15.55 -16.43 -8.41
CA GLN A 247 -15.37 -15.14 -9.09
C GLN A 247 -14.04 -14.51 -8.67
N VAL A 248 -13.69 -14.61 -7.38
CA VAL A 248 -12.39 -14.25 -6.83
C VAL A 248 -11.30 -15.13 -7.42
N MET A 249 -11.48 -16.45 -7.49
CA MET A 249 -10.47 -17.36 -8.01
C MET A 249 -10.22 -17.18 -9.51
N ARG A 250 -11.26 -17.01 -10.34
CA ARG A 250 -11.11 -16.64 -11.76
C ARG A 250 -10.30 -15.35 -11.94
N ASN A 251 -10.61 -14.32 -11.14
CA ASN A 251 -9.92 -13.03 -11.22
C ASN A 251 -8.51 -13.07 -10.59
N LYS A 252 -8.25 -13.88 -9.56
CA LYS A 252 -6.89 -14.17 -9.05
C LYS A 252 -6.04 -14.91 -10.08
N CYS A 253 -6.60 -15.86 -10.82
CA CYS A 253 -5.91 -16.56 -11.91
C CYS A 253 -5.63 -15.66 -13.12
N LYS A 254 -6.51 -14.69 -13.41
CA LYS A 254 -6.40 -13.76 -14.54
C LYS A 254 -5.53 -12.52 -14.26
N PHE A 255 -5.54 -12.01 -13.03
CA PHE A 255 -4.91 -10.73 -12.67
C PHE A 255 -3.97 -10.80 -11.45
N GLY A 256 -3.88 -11.94 -10.77
CA GLY A 256 -3.00 -12.14 -9.62
C GLY A 256 -1.61 -12.62 -10.02
N HIS A 257 -0.57 -12.08 -9.38
CA HIS A 257 0.80 -12.57 -9.59
C HIS A 257 0.98 -13.97 -8.99
N ARG A 258 1.44 -14.92 -9.81
CA ARG A 258 1.74 -16.30 -9.38
C ARG A 258 3.03 -16.34 -8.55
N ARG A 259 2.93 -16.14 -7.24
CA ARG A 259 4.03 -16.50 -6.32
C ARG A 259 4.08 -18.02 -6.15
N GLY A 260 5.23 -18.63 -6.47
CA GLY A 260 5.61 -19.93 -5.90
C GLY A 260 5.15 -21.21 -6.60
N GLN A 261 4.92 -21.22 -7.92
CA GLN A 261 4.88 -22.50 -8.68
C GLN A 261 6.13 -22.66 -9.54
N THR A 262 7.09 -23.43 -9.03
CA THR A 262 8.21 -23.98 -9.79
C THR A 262 7.66 -24.81 -10.96
N ARG A 263 7.81 -24.30 -12.19
CA ARG A 263 7.55 -25.11 -13.39
C ARG A 263 8.59 -26.22 -13.40
N LYS A 264 8.15 -27.48 -13.25
CA LYS A 264 9.03 -28.66 -13.24
C LYS A 264 9.93 -28.64 -14.48
N SER A 265 11.22 -28.82 -14.25
CA SER A 265 12.24 -28.91 -15.29
C SER A 265 12.04 -30.15 -16.15
N LEU A 266 12.31 -30.02 -17.44
CA LEU A 266 12.67 -31.14 -18.30
C LEU A 266 14.03 -30.83 -18.94
N ALA A 267 15.02 -31.63 -18.50
CA ALA A 267 16.31 -31.91 -19.13
C ALA A 267 17.14 -30.73 -19.69
N ASP A 268 18.09 -30.28 -18.86
CA ASP A 268 19.51 -30.61 -19.07
C ASP A 268 20.02 -30.61 -20.52
N ILE A 269 20.47 -29.44 -21.00
CA ILE A 269 21.52 -29.35 -22.03
C ILE A 269 22.63 -28.46 -21.46
N ARG A 270 23.85 -29.00 -21.51
CA ARG A 270 25.05 -28.43 -20.88
C ARG A 270 25.52 -27.23 -21.68
N PHE A 271 26.00 -26.20 -20.99
CA PHE A 271 26.76 -25.12 -21.61
C PHE A 271 28.17 -25.63 -21.89
N ASP A 272 28.48 -25.84 -23.17
CA ASP A 272 29.85 -25.91 -23.69
C ASP A 272 30.10 -24.67 -24.57
N ASP A 273 31.35 -24.22 -24.58
CA ASP A 273 31.76 -22.95 -25.19
C ASP A 273 31.56 -22.91 -26.71
N ILE A 274 30.89 -21.86 -27.21
CA ILE A 274 30.93 -21.50 -28.64
C ILE A 274 31.33 -20.03 -28.82
N LYS A 275 32.32 -19.87 -29.71
CA LYS A 275 33.02 -18.65 -30.09
C LYS A 275 32.09 -17.56 -30.66
N THR A 276 32.57 -16.33 -30.52
CA THR A 276 32.11 -15.12 -31.20
C THR A 276 31.76 -15.35 -32.67
N VAL A 277 30.47 -15.25 -33.01
CA VAL A 277 29.99 -15.09 -34.39
C VAL A 277 29.01 -13.92 -34.39
N GLN A 278 29.14 -13.04 -35.38
CA GLN A 278 28.25 -11.89 -35.56
C GLN A 278 26.82 -12.38 -35.84
N ILE A 279 25.91 -12.18 -34.88
CA ILE A 279 24.49 -12.45 -35.12
C ILE A 279 23.91 -11.26 -35.89
N LYS A 280 23.49 -11.57 -37.11
CA LYS A 280 22.74 -10.69 -38.00
C LYS A 280 21.42 -10.30 -37.33
N GLU A 281 21.06 -9.03 -37.46
CA GLU A 281 19.92 -8.38 -36.83
C GLU A 281 18.59 -9.12 -37.13
N GLU A 282 18.17 -9.98 -36.20
CA GLU A 282 16.91 -10.73 -36.29
C GLU A 282 15.80 -9.88 -35.67
N ALA A 283 15.06 -9.17 -36.52
CA ALA A 283 14.00 -8.28 -36.09
C ALA A 283 12.95 -9.03 -35.26
N VAL A 284 12.78 -8.63 -34.00
CA VAL A 284 11.71 -9.12 -33.14
C VAL A 284 10.39 -8.71 -33.78
N CYS A 285 9.73 -9.65 -34.45
CA CYS A 285 8.40 -9.44 -35.02
C CYS A 285 7.43 -9.07 -33.90
N LEU A 286 7.01 -7.79 -33.89
CA LEU A 286 6.02 -7.27 -32.96
C LEU A 286 4.62 -7.57 -33.49
N ASP A 287 3.66 -7.79 -32.60
CA ASP A 287 2.26 -7.92 -32.99
C ASP A 287 1.77 -6.57 -33.55
N SER A 288 1.01 -6.61 -34.64
CA SER A 288 0.37 -5.46 -35.31
C SER A 288 -0.17 -4.35 -34.39
N LYS A 289 -0.77 -4.72 -33.25
CA LYS A 289 -1.32 -3.80 -32.25
C LYS A 289 -0.25 -2.99 -31.50
N VAL A 290 0.97 -3.50 -31.43
CA VAL A 290 2.11 -2.82 -30.81
C VAL A 290 2.59 -1.70 -31.71
N ASP A 291 2.65 -1.93 -33.02
CA ASP A 291 3.05 -0.93 -34.01
C ASP A 291 2.05 0.23 -34.04
N GLU A 292 0.74 -0.02 -33.87
CA GLU A 292 -0.27 1.02 -33.65
C GLU A 292 0.02 1.91 -32.42
N HIS A 293 0.53 1.33 -31.33
CA HIS A 293 0.91 2.10 -30.15
C HIS A 293 2.20 2.89 -30.37
N ILE A 294 3.22 2.29 -31.00
CA ILE A 294 4.52 2.93 -31.30
C ILE A 294 4.34 4.12 -32.24
N ASN A 295 3.66 3.92 -33.37
CA ASN A 295 3.40 4.98 -34.35
C ASN A 295 2.62 6.15 -33.72
N TRP A 296 1.64 5.84 -32.86
CA TRP A 296 0.91 6.86 -32.12
C TRP A 296 1.79 7.62 -31.12
N PHE A 297 2.67 6.94 -30.37
CA PHE A 297 3.59 7.64 -29.45
C PHE A 297 4.52 8.59 -30.18
N GLN A 298 5.04 8.19 -31.34
CA GLN A 298 5.90 9.06 -32.16
C GLN A 298 5.13 10.30 -32.63
N GLN A 299 3.92 10.13 -33.16
CA GLN A 299 3.06 11.26 -33.57
C GLN A 299 2.65 12.18 -32.40
N GLU A 300 2.33 11.60 -31.24
CA GLU A 300 1.93 12.35 -30.04
C GLU A 300 3.10 13.12 -29.41
N TYR A 301 4.32 12.59 -29.51
CA TYR A 301 5.50 13.21 -28.93
C TYR A 301 5.88 14.54 -29.61
N GLU A 302 5.66 14.63 -30.93
CA GLU A 302 5.90 15.84 -31.74
C GLU A 302 4.86 16.97 -31.51
N LYS A 303 3.72 16.68 -30.88
CA LYS A 303 2.69 17.70 -30.61
C LYS A 303 3.11 18.67 -29.51
N THR A 304 2.72 19.94 -29.62
CA THR A 304 2.86 20.93 -28.54
C THR A 304 1.99 20.58 -27.34
N GLU A 305 0.69 20.41 -27.56
CA GLU A 305 -0.27 19.90 -26.58
C GLU A 305 -0.41 18.38 -26.69
N LYS A 306 -0.34 17.71 -25.54
CA LYS A 306 -0.23 16.25 -25.43
C LYS A 306 -1.41 15.68 -24.64
N ASP A 307 -2.07 14.64 -25.15
CA ASP A 307 -3.10 13.91 -24.40
C ASP A 307 -2.45 12.99 -23.36
N TRP A 308 -2.13 13.57 -22.20
CA TRP A 308 -1.54 12.83 -21.08
C TRP A 308 -2.40 11.65 -20.60
N ARG A 309 -3.73 11.66 -20.79
CA ARG A 309 -4.59 10.53 -20.38
C ARG A 309 -4.43 9.35 -21.33
N GLU A 310 -4.36 9.60 -22.65
CA GLU A 310 -4.14 8.55 -23.63
C GLU A 310 -2.67 8.07 -23.63
N ILE A 311 -1.70 8.97 -23.43
CA ILE A 311 -0.29 8.60 -23.20
C ILE A 311 -0.21 7.64 -22.01
N ASP A 312 -0.80 8.00 -20.87
CA ASP A 312 -0.86 7.18 -19.66
C ASP A 312 -1.44 5.78 -19.91
N LYS A 313 -2.59 5.73 -20.60
CA LYS A 313 -3.30 4.50 -20.92
C LYS A 313 -2.45 3.60 -21.81
N ARG A 314 -1.92 4.15 -22.91
CA ARG A 314 -1.07 3.42 -23.86
C ARG A 314 0.25 3.01 -23.25
N MET A 315 0.87 3.85 -22.41
CA MET A 315 2.09 3.51 -21.68
C MET A 315 1.82 2.32 -20.76
N SER A 316 0.72 2.33 -19.99
CA SER A 316 0.33 1.17 -19.17
C SER A 316 0.06 -0.10 -20.01
N GLN A 317 -0.56 0.01 -21.18
CA GLN A 317 -0.82 -1.13 -22.08
C GLN A 317 0.45 -1.74 -22.70
N THR A 318 1.46 -0.92 -22.98
CA THR A 318 2.71 -1.35 -23.65
C THR A 318 3.86 -1.71 -22.69
N LEU A 319 3.60 -1.71 -21.38
CA LEU A 319 4.58 -2.03 -20.34
C LEU A 319 5.31 -3.36 -20.61
N GLU A 320 4.58 -4.47 -20.81
CA GLU A 320 5.18 -5.80 -20.97
C GLU A 320 6.14 -5.87 -22.17
N ILE A 321 5.81 -5.20 -23.27
CA ILE A 321 6.66 -5.13 -24.46
C ILE A 321 7.92 -4.27 -24.20
N ARG A 322 7.79 -3.11 -23.54
CA ARG A 322 8.96 -2.32 -23.12
C ARG A 322 9.89 -3.12 -22.23
N ARG A 323 9.34 -3.83 -21.25
CA ARG A 323 10.10 -4.69 -20.34
C ARG A 323 10.80 -5.82 -21.11
N LYS A 324 10.14 -6.42 -22.12
CA LYS A 324 10.73 -7.44 -22.99
C LYS A 324 11.92 -6.88 -23.76
N LEU A 325 11.76 -5.76 -24.46
CA LEU A 325 12.81 -5.12 -25.28
C LEU A 325 14.05 -4.73 -24.44
N ILE A 326 13.83 -4.10 -23.28
CA ILE A 326 14.91 -3.72 -22.36
C ILE A 326 15.60 -4.97 -21.79
N SER A 327 14.83 -6.00 -21.40
CA SER A 327 15.40 -7.28 -20.92
C SER A 327 16.17 -8.04 -22.00
N SER A 328 15.75 -7.95 -23.27
CA SER A 328 16.47 -8.53 -24.41
C SER A 328 17.68 -7.71 -24.87
N ARG A 329 18.04 -6.63 -24.13
CA ARG A 329 19.14 -5.72 -24.48
C ARG A 329 19.02 -5.10 -25.87
N THR A 330 17.80 -4.81 -26.31
CA THR A 330 17.56 -3.93 -27.47
C THR A 330 18.28 -2.60 -27.21
N PRO A 331 19.01 -2.02 -28.18
CA PRO A 331 19.73 -0.76 -27.98
C PRO A 331 18.80 0.31 -27.43
N LEU A 332 19.25 1.01 -26.38
CA LEU A 332 18.36 1.90 -25.64
C LEU A 332 17.86 3.05 -26.52
N LYS A 333 18.71 3.54 -27.42
CA LYS A 333 18.35 4.51 -28.46
C LYS A 333 17.13 4.11 -29.29
N ASP A 334 16.94 2.82 -29.58
CA ASP A 334 15.81 2.33 -30.36
C ASP A 334 14.56 2.16 -29.49
N VAL A 335 14.70 1.67 -28.26
CA VAL A 335 13.61 1.68 -27.27
C VAL A 335 13.08 3.10 -27.04
N LEU A 336 13.97 4.10 -26.99
CA LEU A 336 13.62 5.52 -26.85
C LEU A 336 13.09 6.19 -28.14
N LYS A 337 13.25 5.57 -29.32
CA LYS A 337 12.51 5.95 -30.55
C LYS A 337 11.11 5.35 -30.57
N MET A 338 10.94 4.13 -30.05
CA MET A 338 9.65 3.44 -30.00
C MET A 338 8.74 3.98 -28.89
N PHE A 339 9.34 4.37 -27.75
CA PHE A 339 8.65 4.86 -26.56
C PHE A 339 9.27 6.17 -26.08
N PRO A 340 9.17 7.26 -26.89
CA PRO A 340 9.87 8.52 -26.62
C PRO A 340 9.46 9.19 -25.30
N PHE A 341 8.25 8.90 -24.81
CA PHE A 341 7.78 9.36 -23.50
C PHE A 341 8.60 8.83 -22.31
N LEU A 342 9.40 7.77 -22.44
CA LEU A 342 10.37 7.37 -21.40
C LEU A 342 11.45 8.44 -21.12
N LYS A 343 11.64 9.41 -22.02
CA LYS A 343 12.50 10.58 -21.79
C LYS A 343 11.88 11.56 -20.79
N CYS A 344 10.55 11.60 -20.67
CA CYS A 344 9.83 12.52 -19.80
C CYS A 344 9.89 12.02 -18.33
N PRO A 345 10.35 12.82 -17.36
CA PRO A 345 10.46 12.41 -15.95
C PRO A 345 9.16 11.82 -15.38
N TYR A 346 8.01 12.44 -15.69
CA TYR A 346 6.69 11.95 -15.26
C TYR A 346 6.43 10.48 -15.65
N GLN A 347 6.70 10.11 -16.91
CA GLN A 347 6.50 8.74 -17.40
C GLN A 347 7.63 7.80 -16.98
N LEU A 348 8.86 8.31 -16.81
CA LEU A 348 9.97 7.55 -16.24
C LEU A 348 9.67 7.15 -14.77
N PHE A 349 9.16 8.07 -13.96
CA PHE A 349 8.73 7.80 -12.58
C PHE A 349 7.54 6.84 -12.53
N ARG A 350 6.60 6.94 -13.49
CA ARG A 350 5.47 6.03 -13.60
C ARG A 350 5.91 4.61 -14.00
N GLU A 351 6.84 4.48 -14.92
CA GLU A 351 7.45 3.19 -15.30
C GLU A 351 8.19 2.57 -14.10
N PHE A 352 8.94 3.38 -13.34
CA PHE A 352 9.56 2.97 -12.07
C PHE A 352 8.52 2.52 -11.03
N HIS A 353 7.42 3.26 -10.87
CA HIS A 353 6.34 2.92 -9.95
C HIS A 353 5.64 1.61 -10.33
N LEU A 354 5.43 1.37 -11.62
CA LEU A 354 4.85 0.11 -12.13
C LEU A 354 5.80 -1.09 -11.91
N LEU A 355 7.12 -0.86 -11.94
CA LEU A 355 8.14 -1.88 -11.69
C LEU A 355 8.31 -2.22 -10.20
N THR A 356 8.26 -1.22 -9.33
CA THR A 356 8.69 -1.35 -7.92
C THR A 356 7.55 -1.22 -6.90
N GLY A 357 6.43 -0.59 -7.28
CA GLY A 357 5.37 -0.17 -6.37
C GLY A 357 5.66 1.13 -5.60
N THR A 358 6.84 1.74 -5.79
CA THR A 358 7.30 2.90 -5.02
C THR A 358 7.10 4.21 -5.78
N ASP A 359 6.67 5.26 -5.08
CA ASP A 359 6.67 6.63 -5.58
C ASP A 359 8.06 7.23 -5.36
N ILE A 360 8.90 7.20 -6.40
CA ILE A 360 10.29 7.63 -6.30
C ILE A 360 10.42 9.12 -6.01
N TYR A 361 9.58 9.97 -6.62
CA TYR A 361 9.64 11.41 -6.40
C TYR A 361 9.36 11.75 -4.94
N LYS A 362 8.31 11.16 -4.35
CA LYS A 362 7.98 11.37 -2.94
C LYS A 362 9.09 10.86 -2.01
N LYS A 363 9.72 9.73 -2.33
CA LYS A 363 10.85 9.19 -1.56
C LYS A 363 12.09 10.08 -1.65
N THR A 364 12.53 10.43 -2.85
CA THR A 364 13.68 11.30 -3.09
C THR A 364 13.50 12.67 -2.44
N ARG A 365 12.29 13.26 -2.51
CA ARG A 365 11.95 14.50 -1.80
C ARG A 365 12.22 14.37 -0.31
N HIS A 366 11.64 13.35 0.32
CA HIS A 366 11.79 13.11 1.75
C HIS A 366 13.25 12.86 2.15
N ILE A 367 14.03 12.14 1.33
CA ILE A 367 15.46 11.91 1.58
C ILE A 367 16.22 13.24 1.60
N LEU A 368 16.05 14.08 0.58
CA LEU A 368 16.73 15.38 0.49
C LEU A 368 16.26 16.36 1.59
N GLU A 369 14.98 16.36 1.94
CA GLU A 369 14.45 17.22 3.01
C GLU A 369 14.90 16.78 4.41
N PHE A 370 14.96 15.47 4.70
CA PHE A 370 15.22 14.96 6.06
C PHE A 370 16.70 14.70 6.35
N TYR A 371 17.50 14.31 5.35
CA TYR A 371 18.90 13.94 5.56
C TYR A 371 19.91 15.03 5.16
N SER A 372 19.48 16.12 4.51
CA SER A 372 20.40 17.16 4.02
C SER A 372 21.30 17.75 5.09
N GLU A 373 20.76 18.16 6.24
CA GLU A 373 21.56 18.69 7.36
C GLU A 373 22.61 17.67 7.85
N ASN A 374 22.23 16.39 7.99
CA ASN A 374 23.11 15.33 8.47
C ASN A 374 24.21 14.98 7.46
N ILE A 375 23.89 14.99 6.16
CA ILE A 375 24.82 14.71 5.06
C ILE A 375 25.82 15.87 4.93
N LEU A 376 25.33 17.12 4.96
CA LEU A 376 26.17 18.33 4.85
C LEU A 376 27.04 18.58 6.09
N ALA A 377 26.66 18.05 7.26
CA ALA A 377 27.49 18.06 8.47
C ALA A 377 28.64 17.04 8.46
N SER A 378 28.80 16.24 7.38
CA SER A 378 29.87 15.25 7.28
C SER A 378 31.26 15.91 7.17
N PHE A 379 32.20 15.47 8.01
CA PHE A 379 33.59 15.93 8.00
C PHE A 379 34.30 15.76 6.65
N SER A 380 33.88 14.79 5.83
CA SER A 380 34.41 14.57 4.47
C SER A 380 34.19 15.75 3.52
N LEU A 381 33.26 16.65 3.84
CA LEU A 381 32.84 17.74 2.96
C LEU A 381 33.47 19.10 3.31
N VAL A 382 34.24 19.23 4.39
CA VAL A 382 34.68 20.53 4.93
C VAL A 382 35.45 21.36 3.91
N ASP A 383 36.40 20.74 3.20
CA ASP A 383 37.23 21.40 2.17
C ASP A 383 36.73 21.14 0.73
N ASN A 384 35.53 20.57 0.56
CA ASN A 384 35.00 20.28 -0.78
C ASN A 384 34.60 21.59 -1.49
N PRO A 385 35.05 21.86 -2.74
CA PRO A 385 34.75 23.11 -3.45
C PRO A 385 33.27 23.45 -3.57
N ILE A 386 32.39 22.45 -3.71
CA ILE A 386 30.93 22.64 -3.80
C ILE A 386 30.36 23.04 -2.43
N ASN A 387 30.88 22.49 -1.33
CA ASN A 387 30.47 22.89 0.02
C ASN A 387 31.00 24.28 0.37
N VAL A 388 32.24 24.61 0.01
CA VAL A 388 32.78 25.98 0.18
C VAL A 388 31.91 27.00 -0.56
N ALA A 389 31.58 26.73 -1.83
CA ALA A 389 30.67 27.58 -2.61
C ALA A 389 29.26 27.67 -2.02
N LEU A 390 28.73 26.57 -1.45
CA LEU A 390 27.47 26.58 -0.69
C LEU A 390 27.56 27.54 0.51
N GLN A 391 28.58 27.41 1.37
CA GLN A 391 28.73 28.23 2.57
C GLN A 391 28.89 29.72 2.23
N GLU A 392 29.56 30.06 1.13
CA GLU A 392 29.64 31.44 0.63
C GLU A 392 28.29 31.96 0.14
N LYS A 393 27.52 31.13 -0.59
CA LYS A 393 26.20 31.50 -1.11
C LYS A 393 25.17 31.63 0.01
N MET A 394 25.20 30.75 1.01
CA MET A 394 24.31 30.83 2.17
C MET A 394 24.53 32.11 2.99
N LYS A 395 25.77 32.62 3.11
CA LYS A 395 26.04 33.92 3.77
C LYS A 395 25.42 35.12 3.04
N GLN A 396 25.06 34.98 1.77
CA GLN A 396 24.47 36.03 0.93
C GLN A 396 22.93 36.06 1.00
N HIS A 397 22.29 35.08 1.64
CA HIS A 397 20.83 34.91 1.63
C HIS A 397 20.29 34.63 3.04
N THR A 398 19.13 35.19 3.36
CA THR A 398 18.44 35.01 4.65
C THR A 398 17.08 34.33 4.51
N ASP A 399 16.65 34.05 3.29
CA ASP A 399 15.37 33.41 2.99
C ASP A 399 15.45 31.89 3.22
N GLU A 400 14.52 31.34 4.03
CA GLU A 400 14.57 29.93 4.43
C GLU A 400 14.33 28.97 3.26
N ASP A 401 13.47 29.32 2.28
CA ASP A 401 13.18 28.47 1.13
C ASP A 401 14.37 28.45 0.15
N VAL A 402 15.04 29.60 -0.05
CA VAL A 402 16.30 29.69 -0.81
C VAL A 402 17.39 28.87 -0.14
N LEU A 403 17.57 28.99 1.18
CA LEU A 403 18.56 28.22 1.93
C LEU A 403 18.25 26.71 1.89
N LYS A 404 16.98 26.31 2.02
CA LYS A 404 16.53 24.92 1.87
C LYS A 404 16.83 24.38 0.47
N TYR A 405 16.53 25.14 -0.58
CA TYR A 405 16.89 24.77 -1.96
C TYR A 405 18.39 24.56 -2.14
N MET A 406 19.22 25.47 -1.60
CA MET A 406 20.67 25.37 -1.67
C MET A 406 21.19 24.12 -0.96
N LYS A 407 20.69 23.82 0.25
CA LYS A 407 21.05 22.61 1.00
C LYS A 407 20.65 21.34 0.25
N MET A 408 19.39 21.23 -0.20
CA MET A 408 18.92 20.07 -0.97
C MET A 408 19.72 19.88 -2.27
N THR A 409 20.07 20.98 -2.95
CA THR A 409 20.94 20.94 -4.12
C THR A 409 22.32 20.41 -3.75
N ALA A 410 22.98 20.95 -2.73
CA ALA A 410 24.29 20.48 -2.29
C ALA A 410 24.28 19.00 -1.87
N THR A 411 23.25 18.55 -1.14
CA THR A 411 23.04 17.14 -0.79
C THR A 411 22.91 16.25 -2.02
N CYS A 412 22.26 16.72 -3.08
CA CYS A 412 22.19 16.01 -4.36
C CYS A 412 23.54 15.94 -5.09
N LEU A 413 24.43 16.92 -4.91
CA LEU A 413 25.75 16.95 -5.55
C LEU A 413 26.80 16.12 -4.78
N LEU A 414 26.80 16.23 -3.45
CA LEU A 414 27.86 15.77 -2.55
C LEU A 414 27.64 14.37 -1.97
N LEU A 415 26.58 13.67 -2.38
CA LEU A 415 26.27 12.36 -1.82
C LEU A 415 27.39 11.32 -2.03
N PRO A 416 28.06 11.24 -3.20
CA PRO A 416 29.20 10.33 -3.39
C PRO A 416 30.39 10.65 -2.50
N ASP A 417 30.71 11.94 -2.31
CA ASP A 417 31.81 12.40 -1.47
C ASP A 417 31.67 11.94 -0.01
N VAL A 418 30.44 11.82 0.51
CA VAL A 418 30.18 11.31 1.86
C VAL A 418 30.53 9.82 2.03
N PHE A 419 30.51 9.05 0.94
CA PHE A 419 30.94 7.64 0.92
C PHE A 419 32.40 7.47 0.45
N GLY A 420 33.10 8.56 0.13
CA GLY A 420 34.43 8.52 -0.49
C GLY A 420 34.41 7.91 -1.91
N GLU A 421 33.26 7.99 -2.59
CA GLU A 421 33.05 7.50 -3.94
C GLU A 421 33.32 8.59 -4.99
N ASP A 422 33.57 8.19 -6.24
CA ASP A 422 33.91 9.12 -7.33
C ASP A 422 32.65 9.87 -7.82
N PRO A 423 32.51 11.18 -7.57
CA PRO A 423 31.30 11.91 -7.92
C PRO A 423 31.12 12.04 -9.44
N SER A 424 32.17 11.93 -10.26
CA SER A 424 32.10 12.16 -11.71
C SER A 424 31.22 11.15 -12.47
N LEU A 425 30.93 10.01 -11.85
CA LEU A 425 30.02 8.99 -12.37
C LEU A 425 28.55 9.26 -12.01
N PHE A 426 28.29 10.15 -11.05
CA PHE A 426 26.98 10.45 -10.48
C PHE A 426 26.50 11.85 -10.88
N VAL A 427 27.40 12.84 -10.79
CA VAL A 427 27.15 14.24 -11.15
C VAL A 427 28.39 14.91 -11.75
N ILE A 428 28.17 15.76 -12.74
CA ILE A 428 29.19 16.55 -13.44
C ILE A 428 28.74 18.02 -13.38
N VAL A 429 29.52 18.85 -12.68
CA VAL A 429 29.17 20.24 -12.36
C VAL A 429 29.94 21.19 -13.28
N ASN A 430 29.21 22.00 -14.05
CA ASN A 430 29.75 23.01 -14.98
C ASN A 430 30.73 22.47 -16.05
N ASP A 431 30.75 21.16 -16.33
CA ASP A 431 31.63 20.52 -17.32
C ASP A 431 30.85 19.54 -18.22
N LYS A 432 31.50 19.02 -19.26
CA LYS A 432 30.90 18.17 -20.30
C LYS A 432 30.81 16.71 -19.86
N VAL A 433 29.64 16.12 -20.03
CA VAL A 433 29.43 14.69 -19.78
C VAL A 433 30.23 13.82 -20.76
N GLN A 434 31.05 12.91 -20.22
CA GLN A 434 31.85 11.94 -20.98
C GLN A 434 31.52 10.47 -20.67
N VAL A 435 30.72 10.21 -19.64
CA VAL A 435 30.39 8.86 -19.14
C VAL A 435 29.15 8.29 -19.83
N SER A 436 29.10 6.97 -20.01
CA SER A 436 27.99 6.30 -20.72
C SER A 436 26.85 5.85 -19.80
N THR A 437 27.07 5.79 -18.49
CA THR A 437 26.05 5.45 -17.49
C THR A 437 25.13 6.64 -17.19
N PRO A 438 23.95 6.42 -16.59
CA PRO A 438 23.12 7.50 -16.07
C PRO A 438 23.95 8.43 -15.17
N VAL A 439 23.92 9.74 -15.45
CA VAL A 439 24.66 10.78 -14.73
C VAL A 439 23.91 12.10 -14.83
N LEU A 440 24.05 12.97 -13.82
CA LEU A 440 23.51 14.32 -13.85
C LEU A 440 24.54 15.33 -14.35
N GLU A 441 24.19 16.14 -15.33
CA GLU A 441 24.88 17.41 -15.61
C GLU A 441 24.18 18.51 -14.77
N VAL A 442 24.95 19.32 -14.05
CA VAL A 442 24.43 20.47 -13.28
C VAL A 442 25.19 21.73 -13.65
N LYS A 443 24.47 22.76 -14.10
CA LYS A 443 25.02 24.07 -14.43
C LYS A 443 24.57 25.12 -13.44
N ASN A 444 25.46 26.03 -13.07
CA ASN A 444 25.21 27.15 -12.15
C ASN A 444 24.55 26.72 -10.81
N PRO A 445 25.12 25.74 -10.08
CA PRO A 445 24.56 25.30 -8.80
C PRO A 445 24.38 26.49 -7.84
N PHE A 446 23.34 26.40 -7.00
CA PHE A 446 22.95 27.42 -6.02
C PHE A 446 22.40 28.75 -6.58
N ASN A 447 22.27 28.90 -7.91
CA ASN A 447 21.58 30.05 -8.49
C ASN A 447 20.18 29.65 -9.01
N MET A 448 19.13 29.95 -8.25
CA MET A 448 17.76 29.49 -8.55
C MET A 448 17.24 29.93 -9.92
N ASP A 449 17.70 31.07 -10.46
CA ASP A 449 17.20 31.62 -11.74
C ASP A 449 17.78 30.91 -12.97
N ILE A 450 18.99 30.33 -12.86
CA ILE A 450 19.76 29.79 -13.99
C ILE A 450 20.41 28.42 -13.71
N CYS A 451 20.07 27.78 -12.59
CA CYS A 451 20.49 26.41 -12.30
C CYS A 451 19.76 25.45 -13.26
N GLU A 452 20.52 24.61 -13.95
CA GLU A 452 19.98 23.62 -14.89
C GLU A 452 20.47 22.23 -14.50
N PHE A 453 19.53 21.32 -14.29
CA PHE A 453 19.79 19.89 -14.17
C PHE A 453 19.46 19.20 -15.49
N SER A 454 20.32 18.32 -15.96
CA SER A 454 20.07 17.49 -17.12
C SER A 454 20.51 16.05 -16.85
N LEU A 455 19.62 15.08 -17.10
CA LEU A 455 19.97 13.67 -17.03
C LEU A 455 20.59 13.23 -18.37
N TYR A 456 21.77 12.65 -18.31
CA TYR A 456 22.48 12.09 -19.46
C TYR A 456 22.50 10.56 -19.41
N LEU A 457 22.54 9.95 -20.60
CA LEU A 457 22.52 8.51 -20.78
C LEU A 457 23.18 8.14 -22.10
N GLU A 458 24.11 7.18 -22.10
CA GLU A 458 24.92 6.82 -23.28
C GLU A 458 25.62 8.05 -23.93
N LYS A 459 25.98 9.05 -23.11
CA LYS A 459 26.51 10.37 -23.50
C LYS A 459 25.54 11.31 -24.23
N GLU A 460 24.30 10.92 -24.45
CA GLU A 460 23.23 11.78 -24.97
C GLU A 460 22.41 12.38 -23.82
N ARG A 461 21.98 13.65 -23.95
CA ARG A 461 21.08 14.26 -22.96
C ARG A 461 19.69 13.65 -23.10
N LEU A 462 19.23 12.93 -22.08
CA LEU A 462 17.91 12.30 -22.08
C LEU A 462 16.80 13.32 -21.85
N THR A 463 16.97 14.19 -20.85
CA THR A 463 16.00 15.24 -20.50
C THR A 463 16.62 16.34 -19.63
N LYS A 464 16.10 17.57 -19.74
CA LYS A 464 16.32 18.66 -18.80
C LYS A 464 15.25 18.59 -17.71
N VAL A 465 15.59 18.94 -16.48
CA VAL A 465 14.64 19.03 -15.35
C VAL A 465 14.90 20.28 -14.52
N ASP A 466 13.86 20.74 -13.83
CA ASP A 466 13.85 22.08 -13.23
C ASP A 466 14.36 22.12 -11.78
N ASP A 467 14.43 20.96 -11.11
CA ASP A 467 14.80 20.87 -9.69
C ASP A 467 15.62 19.62 -9.34
N CYS A 468 16.37 19.70 -8.23
CA CYS A 468 17.27 18.64 -7.76
C CYS A 468 16.54 17.36 -7.32
N VAL A 469 15.29 17.44 -6.85
CA VAL A 469 14.49 16.27 -6.46
C VAL A 469 14.11 15.47 -7.70
N THR A 470 13.60 16.16 -8.73
CA THR A 470 13.29 15.56 -10.03
C THR A 470 14.55 14.99 -10.68
N ALA A 471 15.69 15.69 -10.59
CA ALA A 471 16.98 15.22 -11.11
C ALA A 471 17.44 13.92 -10.44
N LEU A 472 17.53 13.88 -9.11
CA LEU A 472 17.96 12.70 -8.38
C LEU A 472 16.98 11.52 -8.55
N ALA A 473 15.68 11.79 -8.55
CA ALA A 473 14.68 10.78 -8.84
C ALA A 473 14.81 10.21 -10.27
N ALA A 474 15.14 11.05 -11.26
CA ALA A 474 15.32 10.62 -12.64
C ALA A 474 16.61 9.80 -12.84
N LEU A 475 17.71 10.19 -12.17
CA LEU A 475 18.95 9.42 -12.15
C LEU A 475 18.72 7.99 -11.64
N ILE A 476 18.11 7.86 -10.46
CA ILE A 476 17.85 6.57 -9.84
C ILE A 476 16.83 5.78 -10.67
N ALA A 477 15.75 6.42 -11.13
CA ALA A 477 14.76 5.77 -11.99
C ALA A 477 15.39 5.22 -13.28
N ALA A 478 16.34 5.92 -13.89
CA ALA A 478 17.02 5.47 -15.10
C ALA A 478 17.79 4.16 -14.90
N PHE A 479 18.51 3.98 -13.79
CA PHE A 479 19.18 2.72 -13.47
C PHE A 479 18.20 1.54 -13.45
N HIS A 480 17.09 1.66 -12.72
CA HIS A 480 16.10 0.59 -12.59
C HIS A 480 15.24 0.38 -13.85
N VAL A 481 14.76 1.46 -14.48
CA VAL A 481 13.85 1.40 -15.63
C VAL A 481 14.54 0.86 -16.88
N PHE A 482 15.80 1.21 -17.10
CA PHE A 482 16.59 0.73 -18.24
C PHE A 482 17.43 -0.52 -17.91
N GLY A 483 17.37 -1.03 -16.68
CA GLY A 483 18.07 -2.24 -16.26
C GLY A 483 19.60 -2.10 -16.27
N ILE A 484 20.09 -0.89 -16.06
CA ILE A 484 21.52 -0.55 -16.16
C ILE A 484 22.20 -0.92 -14.85
N LYS A 485 23.35 -1.60 -14.96
CA LYS A 485 24.14 -1.97 -13.79
C LYS A 485 24.82 -0.74 -13.19
N CYS A 486 24.63 -0.54 -11.89
CA CYS A 486 25.37 0.43 -11.08
C CYS A 486 26.90 0.24 -11.25
N PRO A 487 27.67 1.33 -11.49
CA PRO A 487 29.13 1.30 -11.39
C PRO A 487 29.58 0.84 -10.00
N LYS A 488 30.65 0.03 -9.91
CA LYS A 488 31.18 -0.41 -8.61
C LYS A 488 31.63 0.77 -7.73
N GLN A 489 32.08 1.84 -8.38
CA GLN A 489 32.56 3.09 -7.79
C GLN A 489 31.44 3.98 -7.23
N LEU A 490 30.16 3.65 -7.45
CA LEU A 490 28.97 4.34 -6.90
C LEU A 490 28.07 3.41 -6.07
N SER A 491 28.59 2.24 -5.73
CA SER A 491 27.79 1.18 -5.13
C SER A 491 27.26 1.56 -3.76
N GLN A 492 28.01 2.30 -2.94
CA GLN A 492 27.57 2.72 -1.60
C GLN A 492 26.50 3.80 -1.69
N THR A 493 26.73 4.82 -2.52
CA THR A 493 25.82 5.94 -2.78
C THR A 493 24.46 5.44 -3.28
N LEU A 494 24.46 4.57 -4.30
CA LEU A 494 23.22 4.06 -4.87
C LEU A 494 22.57 3.01 -3.97
N ASN A 495 23.31 2.14 -3.28
CA ASN A 495 22.71 1.23 -2.29
C ASN A 495 22.07 2.01 -1.13
N PHE A 496 22.68 3.10 -0.65
CA PHE A 496 22.09 3.97 0.38
C PHE A 496 20.76 4.56 -0.08
N LEU A 497 20.73 5.15 -1.28
CA LEU A 497 19.51 5.69 -1.89
C LEU A 497 18.44 4.61 -2.11
N GLU A 498 18.79 3.46 -2.68
CA GLU A 498 17.87 2.34 -2.89
C GLU A 498 17.28 1.85 -1.56
N THR A 499 18.10 1.72 -0.51
CA THR A 499 17.65 1.26 0.82
C THR A 499 16.58 2.20 1.40
N LEU A 500 16.81 3.52 1.32
CA LEU A 500 15.86 4.55 1.77
C LEU A 500 14.61 4.66 0.87
N ILE A 501 14.74 4.41 -0.43
CA ILE A 501 13.61 4.45 -1.38
C ILE A 501 12.69 3.24 -1.20
N PHE A 502 13.23 2.05 -0.96
CA PHE A 502 12.47 0.80 -0.84
C PHE A 502 12.04 0.44 0.59
N ASP A 503 12.33 1.28 1.58
CA ASP A 503 12.12 0.99 3.02
C ASP A 503 12.75 -0.33 3.47
N MET A 504 13.83 -0.75 2.79
CA MET A 504 14.68 -1.82 3.27
C MET A 504 15.39 -1.31 4.54
N HIS A 505 15.71 -2.20 5.49
CA HIS A 505 16.17 -1.82 6.84
C HIS A 505 17.22 -0.70 6.80
N SER A 506 16.89 0.43 7.42
CA SER A 506 17.66 1.69 7.33
C SER A 506 19.17 1.42 7.46
N PRO A 507 19.99 1.88 6.51
CA PRO A 507 21.41 1.63 6.57
C PRO A 507 21.96 2.46 7.73
N TYR A 508 22.53 1.78 8.73
CA TYR A 508 23.29 2.47 9.77
C TYR A 508 24.40 3.27 9.10
N PHE A 509 24.45 4.58 9.37
CA PHE A 509 25.64 5.38 9.12
C PHE A 509 26.77 4.82 9.99
N SER A 510 27.54 3.89 9.43
CA SER A 510 28.78 3.41 10.02
C SER A 510 29.78 4.57 9.99
N SER A 511 29.88 5.29 11.11
CA SER A 511 30.93 6.29 11.30
C SER A 511 32.28 5.61 11.06
N MET A 512 33.05 6.11 10.09
CA MET A 512 34.38 5.60 9.77
C MET A 512 35.39 5.98 10.86
N GLN A 513 35.27 5.38 12.05
CA GLN A 513 36.37 5.29 13.00
C GLN A 513 37.27 4.11 12.62
N ALA A 514 38.15 4.33 11.65
CA ALA A 514 39.23 3.40 11.34
C ALA A 514 40.41 4.10 10.65
N LYS A 515 41.23 4.84 11.43
CA LYS A 515 42.68 5.05 11.19
C LYS A 515 43.36 5.89 12.29
N GLU A 516 43.42 5.35 13.50
CA GLU A 516 44.54 5.67 14.41
C GLU A 516 45.05 4.38 15.06
N LYS A 517 46.36 4.33 15.29
CA LYS A 517 47.13 3.27 16.00
C LYS A 517 47.36 1.95 15.25
N GLU A 518 48.14 2.04 14.18
CA GLU A 518 49.34 1.19 14.06
C GLU A 518 50.56 2.08 13.78
N VAL A 519 51.09 2.68 14.85
CA VAL A 519 52.47 3.18 14.90
C VAL A 519 53.22 2.22 15.78
N GLY A 520 54.20 1.52 15.20
CA GLY A 520 54.93 0.46 15.90
C GLY A 520 55.76 1.00 17.06
N PHE A 521 55.57 0.43 18.25
CA PHE A 521 56.49 0.62 19.37
C PHE A 521 57.77 -0.19 19.11
N GLN A 522 58.79 0.45 18.57
CA GLN A 522 60.17 -0.01 18.78
C GLN A 522 60.58 0.35 20.21
N HIS A 523 60.85 -0.66 21.04
CA HIS A 523 61.54 -0.46 22.30
C HIS A 523 62.99 -0.02 22.06
N PRO A 524 63.51 1.01 22.75
CA PRO A 524 64.94 1.25 22.81
C PRO A 524 65.63 0.18 23.65
N LEU A 525 66.69 -0.41 23.11
CA LEU A 525 67.70 -1.14 23.88
C LEU A 525 68.70 -0.13 24.47
N THR A 526 68.54 0.24 25.74
CA THR A 526 69.67 0.44 26.68
C THR A 526 69.19 0.40 28.12
#